data_AF-A0A4R8GWE1-F1
#
_entry.id   AF-A0A4R8GWE1-F1
#
_cell.length_a   1.000
_cell.length_b   1.000
_cell.length_c   1.000
_cell.angle_alpha   90.00
_cell.angle_beta   90.00
_cell.angle_gamma   90.00
#
_symmetry.space_group_name_H-M   'P 1'
#
loop_
_entity.id
_entity.type
_entity.pdbx_description
1 polymer ?
#
loop_
_entity_poly.entity_id
_entity_poly.type
_entity_poly.pdbx_seq_one_letter_code
_entity_poly.pdbx_strand_id
1 'polypeptide(L)'
;MQYEMEKANLLAENIKDFLAFLDKNLERNIFYMDTDKLHQIKLIAADFKFHILADELYRINRFVWDPKYTNYLVDRFVKGLTIIDEYVHRNYNSLFMVTGRLYSLKNLSSLFSKD
;
A
#
# COMPACT_ATOMS: atom_id res chain seq x y z
N MET A 1 12.42 -19.39 4.99
CA MET A 1 12.86 -18.08 5.51
C MET A 1 13.10 -17.07 4.39
N GLN A 2 13.90 -17.40 3.36
CA GLN A 2 14.07 -16.51 2.19
C GLN A 2 12.74 -16.13 1.51
N TYR A 3 11.86 -17.10 1.33
CA TYR A 3 10.52 -16.88 0.76
C TYR A 3 9.67 -15.85 1.54
N GLU A 4 9.68 -15.88 2.87
CA GLU A 4 8.91 -14.91 3.68
C GLU A 4 9.50 -13.49 3.57
N MET A 5 10.84 -13.39 3.52
CA MET A 5 11.52 -12.12 3.27
C MET A 5 11.19 -11.56 1.89
N GLU A 6 11.18 -12.40 0.85
CA GLU A 6 10.82 -12.01 -0.52
C GLU A 6 9.38 -11.49 -0.61
N LYS A 7 8.41 -12.13 0.06
CA LYS A 7 7.05 -11.60 0.16
C LYS A 7 7.02 -10.22 0.81
N ALA A 8 7.75 -10.03 1.90
CA ALA A 8 7.72 -8.76 2.65
C ALA A 8 8.38 -7.64 1.85
N ASN A 9 9.48 -7.94 1.17
CA ASN A 9 10.15 -7.00 0.27
C ASN A 9 9.25 -6.66 -0.93
N LEU A 10 8.55 -7.64 -1.51
CA LEU A 10 7.60 -7.41 -2.59
C LEU A 10 6.42 -6.52 -2.15
N LEU A 11 5.88 -6.73 -0.94
CA LEU A 11 4.87 -5.85 -0.38
C LEU A 11 5.41 -4.43 -0.20
N ALA A 12 6.62 -4.27 0.35
CA ALA A 12 7.25 -2.96 0.54
C ALA A 12 7.43 -2.20 -0.79
N GLU A 13 7.90 -2.89 -1.83
CA GLU A 13 8.05 -2.33 -3.18
C GLU A 13 6.70 -1.89 -3.75
N ASN A 14 5.66 -2.72 -3.63
CA ASN A 14 4.32 -2.39 -4.13
C ASN A 14 3.69 -1.19 -3.38
N ILE A 15 3.98 -1.02 -2.08
CA ILE A 15 3.53 0.17 -1.34
C ILE A 15 4.22 1.43 -1.90
N LYS A 16 5.53 1.37 -2.16
CA LYS A 16 6.28 2.49 -2.76
C LYS A 16 5.77 2.82 -4.15
N ASP A 17 5.52 1.81 -4.97
CA ASP A 17 4.99 1.99 -6.33
C ASP A 17 3.57 2.56 -6.32
N PHE A 18 2.77 2.20 -5.32
CA PHE A 18 1.45 2.80 -5.12
C PHE A 18 1.55 4.30 -4.79
N LEU A 19 2.44 4.69 -3.88
CA LEU A 19 2.67 6.10 -3.56
C LEU A 19 3.18 6.88 -4.78
N ALA A 20 4.16 6.32 -5.49
CA ALA A 20 4.70 6.92 -6.71
C ALA A 20 3.63 7.05 -7.81
N PHE A 21 2.68 6.10 -7.89
CA PHE A 21 1.55 6.19 -8.80
C PHE A 21 0.60 7.33 -8.43
N LEU A 22 0.30 7.54 -7.15
CA LEU A 22 -0.51 8.68 -6.71
C LEU A 22 0.17 9.99 -7.08
N ASP A 23 1.46 10.12 -6.79
CA ASP A 23 2.24 11.33 -7.09
C ASP A 23 2.25 11.66 -8.59
N LYS A 24 2.54 10.67 -9.44
CA LYS A 24 2.54 10.85 -10.90
C LYS A 24 1.19 11.30 -11.45
N ASN A 25 0.09 10.80 -10.88
CA ASN A 25 -1.25 11.18 -11.32
C ASN A 25 -1.75 12.50 -10.71
N LEU A 26 -1.21 12.94 -9.58
CA LEU A 26 -1.42 14.29 -9.09
C LEU A 26 -0.64 15.33 -9.91
N GLU A 27 0.54 14.98 -10.42
CA GLU A 27 1.35 15.87 -11.27
C GLU A 27 0.79 15.99 -12.69
N ARG A 28 0.48 14.85 -13.34
CA ARG A 28 0.17 14.80 -14.78
C ARG A 28 -1.21 14.26 -15.11
N ASN A 29 -1.88 13.65 -14.14
CA ASN A 29 -3.19 13.01 -14.27
C ASN A 29 -3.37 12.17 -15.55
N ILE A 30 -2.42 11.27 -15.82
CA ILE A 30 -2.34 10.46 -17.05
C ILE A 30 -3.60 9.62 -17.26
N PHE A 31 -4.28 9.25 -16.17
CA PHE A 31 -5.49 8.45 -16.18
C PHE A 31 -6.79 9.26 -16.04
N TYR A 32 -6.73 10.58 -16.12
CA TYR A 32 -7.89 11.48 -16.03
C TYR A 32 -8.79 11.21 -14.82
N MET A 33 -8.17 10.85 -13.69
CA MET A 33 -8.86 10.61 -12.43
C MET A 33 -9.21 11.95 -11.76
N ASP A 34 -10.17 11.92 -10.85
CA ASP A 34 -10.50 13.08 -10.03
C ASP A 34 -9.33 13.38 -9.07
N THR A 35 -8.68 14.53 -9.28
CA THR A 35 -7.46 14.91 -8.55
C THR A 35 -7.71 15.21 -7.08
N ASP A 36 -8.88 15.74 -6.72
CA ASP A 36 -9.22 16.03 -5.33
C ASP A 36 -9.38 14.72 -4.56
N LYS A 37 -10.01 13.73 -5.19
CA LYS A 37 -10.16 12.39 -4.61
C LYS A 37 -8.84 11.63 -4.54
N LEU A 38 -7.96 11.79 -5.53
CA LEU A 38 -6.59 11.27 -5.45
C LEU A 38 -5.80 11.92 -4.30
N HIS A 39 -5.97 13.22 -4.10
CA HIS A 39 -5.33 13.93 -3.00
C HIS A 39 -5.83 13.40 -1.66
N GLN A 40 -7.12 13.10 -1.53
CA GLN A 40 -7.67 12.47 -0.33
C GLN A 40 -7.02 11.11 -0.03
N ILE A 41 -6.79 10.26 -1.05
CA ILE A 41 -6.06 9.00 -0.87
C ILE A 41 -4.65 9.26 -0.37
N LYS A 42 -3.95 10.25 -0.94
CA LYS A 42 -2.59 10.61 -0.53
C LYS A 42 -2.53 11.09 0.92
N LEU A 43 -3.50 11.87 1.37
CA LEU A 43 -3.61 12.30 2.77
C LEU A 43 -3.79 11.10 3.71
N ILE A 44 -4.69 10.17 3.39
CA ILE A 44 -4.88 8.95 4.19
C ILE A 44 -3.59 8.12 4.24
N ALA A 45 -2.91 7.95 3.11
CA ALA A 45 -1.64 7.22 3.06
C ALA A 45 -0.53 7.89 3.92
N ALA A 46 -0.52 9.23 3.97
CA ALA A 46 0.39 9.99 4.81
C ALA A 46 0.06 9.84 6.31
N ASP A 47 -1.22 9.91 6.69
CA ASP A 47 -1.68 9.73 8.08
C ASP A 47 -1.30 8.35 8.62
N PHE A 48 -1.43 7.32 7.79
CA PHE A 48 -1.00 5.96 8.11
C PHE A 48 0.50 5.70 7.87
N LYS A 49 1.25 6.71 7.44
CA LYS A 49 2.71 6.67 7.26
C LYS A 49 3.18 5.55 6.32
N PHE A 50 2.49 5.36 5.19
CA PHE A 50 2.79 4.28 4.23
C PHE A 50 4.25 4.26 3.79
N HIS A 51 4.86 5.42 3.55
CA HIS A 51 6.27 5.51 3.17
C HIS A 51 7.20 4.91 4.24
N ILE A 52 6.99 5.28 5.51
CA ILE A 52 7.78 4.77 6.64
C ILE A 52 7.55 3.26 6.82
N LEU A 53 6.29 2.80 6.70
CA LEU A 53 5.96 1.38 6.80
C LEU A 53 6.66 0.57 5.72
N ALA A 54 6.67 1.04 4.47
CA ALA A 54 7.34 0.36 3.37
C ALA A 54 8.87 0.32 3.55
N ASP A 55 9.49 1.43 3.93
CA ASP A 55 10.92 1.48 4.18
C ASP A 55 11.33 0.55 5.32
N GLU A 56 10.56 0.54 6.41
CA GLU A 56 10.84 -0.31 7.55
C GLU A 56 10.62 -1.79 7.22
N LEU A 57 9.54 -2.12 6.51
CA LEU A 57 9.24 -3.49 6.08
C LEU A 57 10.39 -4.05 5.23
N TYR A 58 10.91 -3.26 4.30
CA TYR A 58 12.07 -3.65 3.49
C TYR A 58 13.35 -3.76 4.34
N ARG A 59 13.60 -2.78 5.22
CA ARG A 59 14.83 -2.72 6.04
C ARG A 59 14.98 -3.94 6.94
N ILE A 60 13.92 -4.31 7.65
CA ILE A 60 13.99 -5.42 8.62
C ILE A 60 14.06 -6.78 7.95
N ASN A 61 13.46 -6.93 6.74
CA ASN A 61 13.40 -8.20 6.00
C ASN A 61 14.51 -8.33 4.94
N ARG A 62 15.51 -7.45 4.94
CA ARG A 62 16.61 -7.48 3.96
C ARG A 62 17.55 -8.67 4.17
N PHE A 63 17.80 -9.04 5.43
CA PHE A 63 18.82 -10.03 5.79
C PHE A 63 18.32 -11.13 6.74
N VAL A 64 17.32 -10.82 7.57
CA VAL A 64 16.80 -11.73 8.59
C VAL A 64 15.28 -11.63 8.59
N TRP A 65 14.62 -12.75 8.85
CA TRP A 65 13.17 -12.80 8.99
C TRP A 65 12.77 -12.54 10.46
N ASP A 66 12.04 -11.44 10.70
CA ASP A 66 11.38 -11.16 11.99
C ASP A 66 9.85 -11.22 11.82
N PRO A 67 9.20 -12.37 12.07
CA PRO A 67 7.77 -12.52 11.84
C PRO A 67 6.94 -11.63 12.75
N LYS A 68 7.39 -11.36 13.99
CA LYS A 68 6.61 -10.60 14.95
C LYS A 68 6.58 -9.13 14.52
N TYR A 69 7.74 -8.57 14.19
CA TYR A 69 7.80 -7.17 13.80
C TYR A 69 7.25 -6.95 12.39
N THR A 70 7.50 -7.87 11.45
CA THR A 70 6.92 -7.81 10.11
C THR A 70 5.39 -7.81 10.15
N ASN A 71 4.77 -8.75 10.86
CA ASN A 71 3.30 -8.79 10.95
C ASN A 71 2.74 -7.52 11.60
N TYR A 72 3.42 -6.97 12.60
CA TYR A 72 3.02 -5.69 13.20
C TYR A 72 3.01 -4.54 12.18
N LEU A 73 4.03 -4.43 11.31
CA LEU A 73 4.08 -3.41 10.27
C LEU A 73 3.00 -3.64 9.20
N VAL A 74 2.76 -4.88 8.81
CA VAL A 74 1.70 -5.24 7.85
C VAL A 74 0.32 -4.90 8.41
N ASP A 75 0.02 -5.24 9.66
CA ASP A 75 -1.27 -4.91 10.30
C ASP A 75 -1.52 -3.40 10.35
N ARG A 76 -0.47 -2.61 10.61
CA ARG A 76 -0.53 -1.14 10.57
C ARG A 76 -0.83 -0.62 9.17
N PHE A 77 -0.21 -1.19 8.15
CA PHE A 77 -0.44 -0.86 6.75
C PHE A 77 -1.88 -1.20 6.32
N VAL A 78 -2.34 -2.42 6.64
CA VAL A 78 -3.68 -2.92 6.29
C VAL A 78 -4.77 -2.01 6.84
N LYS A 79 -4.63 -1.46 8.06
CA LYS A 79 -5.60 -0.50 8.61
C LYS A 79 -5.81 0.72 7.71
N GLY A 80 -4.73 1.30 7.19
CA GLY A 80 -4.83 2.41 6.26
C GLY A 80 -5.34 1.98 4.89
N LEU A 81 -4.90 0.80 4.42
CA LEU A 81 -5.31 0.26 3.14
C LEU A 81 -6.83 0.01 3.08
N THR A 82 -7.42 -0.51 4.15
CA THR A 82 -8.87 -0.75 4.26
C THR A 82 -9.67 0.55 4.14
N ILE A 83 -9.21 1.63 4.76
CA ILE A 83 -9.88 2.95 4.67
C ILE A 83 -9.80 3.49 3.24
N ILE A 84 -8.63 3.38 2.60
CA ILE A 84 -8.45 3.77 1.19
C ILE A 84 -9.34 2.93 0.28
N ASP A 85 -9.44 1.63 0.52
CA ASP A 85 -10.26 0.70 -0.27
C ASP A 85 -11.74 1.05 -0.19
N GLU A 86 -12.25 1.32 1.00
CA GLU A 86 -13.64 1.77 1.18
C GLU A 86 -13.90 3.11 0.48
N TYR A 87 -12.97 4.07 0.62
CA TYR A 87 -13.08 5.37 -0.03
C TYR A 87 -13.11 5.25 -1.56
N VAL A 88 -12.23 4.41 -2.13
CA VAL A 88 -12.18 4.15 -3.57
C VAL A 88 -13.43 3.44 -4.05
N HIS A 89 -13.95 2.46 -3.29
CA HIS A 89 -15.18 1.76 -3.63
C HIS A 89 -16.38 2.73 -3.74
N ARG A 90 -16.51 3.66 -2.79
CA ARG A 90 -17.55 4.71 -2.81
C ARG A 90 -17.37 5.73 -3.94
N ASN A 91 -16.18 5.79 -4.56
CA ASN A 91 -15.80 6.75 -5.59
C ASN A 91 -15.32 6.05 -6.88
N TYR A 92 -15.80 4.83 -7.14
CA TYR A 92 -15.26 3.93 -8.16
C TYR A 92 -15.07 4.57 -9.53
N ASN A 93 -16.10 5.26 -10.05
CA ASN A 93 -16.04 5.88 -11.38
C ASN A 93 -14.91 6.91 -11.51
N SER A 94 -14.57 7.60 -10.43
CA SER A 94 -13.54 8.64 -10.40
C SER A 94 -12.12 8.07 -10.17
N LEU A 95 -12.02 6.85 -9.63
CA LEU A 95 -10.79 6.26 -9.09
C LEU A 95 -10.54 4.84 -9.61
N PHE A 96 -11.14 4.47 -10.75
CA PHE A 96 -11.11 3.12 -11.29
C PHE A 96 -9.68 2.55 -11.37
N MET A 97 -8.71 3.35 -11.82
CA MET A 97 -7.31 2.90 -11.96
C MET A 97 -6.60 2.65 -10.62
N VAL A 98 -7.14 3.15 -9.51
CA VAL A 98 -6.64 2.88 -8.15
C VAL A 98 -7.03 1.46 -7.72
N THR A 99 -8.18 0.95 -8.16
CA THR A 99 -8.75 -0.33 -7.69
C THR A 99 -7.82 -1.52 -7.93
N GLY A 100 -7.19 -1.62 -9.11
CA GLY A 100 -6.27 -2.70 -9.45
C GLY A 100 -5.02 -2.71 -8.55
N ARG A 101 -4.53 -1.53 -8.15
CA ARG A 101 -3.38 -1.43 -7.25
C ARG A 101 -3.74 -1.83 -5.82
N LEU A 102 -4.92 -1.43 -5.36
CA LEU A 102 -5.43 -1.85 -4.06
C LEU A 102 -5.66 -3.35 -4.01
N TYR A 103 -6.15 -3.96 -5.09
CA TYR A 103 -6.29 -5.41 -5.19
C TYR A 103 -4.94 -6.13 -4.99
N SER A 104 -3.88 -5.69 -5.69
CA SER A 104 -2.54 -6.25 -5.51
C SER A 104 -2.02 -6.07 -4.07
N LEU A 105 -2.17 -4.89 -3.48
CA LEU A 105 -1.73 -4.62 -2.11
C LEU A 105 -2.48 -5.48 -1.08
N LYS A 106 -3.80 -5.65 -1.25
CA LYS A 106 -4.61 -6.51 -0.37
C LYS A 106 -4.16 -7.96 -0.45
N ASN A 107 -3.96 -8.49 -1.65
CA ASN A 107 -3.51 -9.86 -1.85
C ASN A 107 -2.10 -10.12 -1.30
N LEU A 108 -1.18 -9.16 -1.46
CA LEU A 108 0.16 -9.29 -0.86
C LEU A 108 0.10 -9.22 0.66
N SER A 109 -0.74 -8.35 1.21
CA SER A 109 -0.92 -8.23 2.66
C SER A 109 -1.55 -9.48 3.27
N SER A 110 -2.49 -10.13 2.57
CA SER A 110 -3.16 -11.35 3.07
C SER A 110 -2.22 -12.54 3.21
N LEU A 111 -1.03 -12.51 2.57
CA LEU A 111 0.00 -13.55 2.77
C LEU A 111 0.57 -13.57 4.20
N PHE A 112 0.31 -12.53 4.99
CA PHE A 112 0.79 -12.36 6.37
C PHE A 112 -0.32 -12.49 7.42
N SER A 113 -1.59 -12.49 6.98
CA SER A 113 -2.71 -12.79 7.87
C SER A 113 -2.59 -14.23 8.34
N LYS A 114 -2.53 -14.44 9.65
CA LYS A 114 -2.77 -15.77 10.22
C LYS A 114 -4.27 -16.04 10.13
N ASP A 115 -4.64 -17.21 9.63
CA ASP A 115 -5.96 -17.80 9.94
C ASP A 115 -6.17 -17.87 11.47
#